data_AF-A0A2M6ZXG4-F1
#
_entry.id   AF-A0A2M6ZXG4-F1
#
_cell.length_a   1.000
_cell.length_b   1.000
_cell.length_c   1.000
_cell.angle_alpha   90.00
_cell.angle_beta   90.00
_cell.angle_gamma   90.00
#
_symmetry.space_group_name_H-M   'P 1'
#
loop_
_entity.id
_entity.type
_entity.pdbx_description
1 polymer ?
#
loop_
_entity_poly.entity_id
_entity_poly.type
_entity_poly.pdbx_seq_one_letter_code
_entity_poly.pdbx_strand_id
1 'polypeptide(L)'
;MKKIFIYIICALSLNACGELPSRLDSLIEQQPRVILVNPSDGQVVQPNIKITAVFSDSLDPTTVNQSTFIVGKINGGSDDIVEDLSANSAVTLNGLYNLSDNWKQVTLEPEDLLEEGVYGIVIT
;
A
#
# COMPACT_ATOMS: atom_id res chain seq x y z
N MET A 1 -57.02 43.49 24.96
CA MET A 1 -57.62 42.71 23.85
C MET A 1 -56.48 42.03 23.11
N LYS A 2 -56.22 40.73 23.36
CA LYS A 2 -56.35 39.62 22.38
C LYS A 2 -55.82 40.04 20.99
N LYS A 3 -54.81 39.40 20.40
CA LYS A 3 -54.80 37.97 20.06
C LYS A 3 -53.37 37.42 19.93
N ILE A 4 -53.17 36.28 20.61
CA ILE A 4 -52.30 35.18 20.21
C ILE A 4 -52.51 34.89 18.71
N PHE A 5 -51.43 34.74 17.94
CA PHE A 5 -51.43 33.89 16.75
C PHE A 5 -50.08 33.19 16.64
N ILE A 6 -50.10 31.96 17.15
CA ILE A 6 -49.13 30.91 16.94
C ILE A 6 -49.11 30.62 15.44
N TYR A 7 -47.95 30.79 14.79
CA TYR A 7 -47.65 30.09 13.54
C TYR A 7 -46.37 29.26 13.74
N ILE A 8 -46.63 28.02 14.15
CA ILE A 8 -45.79 26.85 13.91
C ILE A 8 -45.66 26.71 12.40
N ILE A 9 -44.57 27.22 11.81
CA ILE A 9 -44.06 26.77 10.51
C ILE A 9 -42.54 26.62 10.63
N CYS A 10 -42.09 25.39 10.43
CA CYS A 10 -40.71 24.99 10.23
C CYS A 10 -39.72 25.38 11.33
N ALA A 11 -39.80 24.62 12.42
CA ALA A 11 -38.59 24.01 12.96
C ALA A 11 -37.94 23.11 11.89
N LEU A 12 -37.36 23.71 10.84
CA LEU A 12 -36.25 23.10 10.12
C LEU A 12 -35.05 23.44 10.97
N SER A 13 -34.63 22.47 11.78
CA SER A 13 -33.26 22.41 12.25
C SER A 13 -32.36 22.59 11.04
N LEU A 14 -31.85 23.81 10.80
CA LEU A 14 -30.59 23.99 10.08
C LEU A 14 -29.48 23.50 11.03
N ASN A 15 -29.52 22.21 11.37
CA ASN A 15 -28.33 21.45 11.67
C ASN A 15 -27.72 21.07 10.31
N ALA A 16 -27.42 22.08 9.50
CA ALA A 16 -26.48 21.95 8.41
C ALA A 16 -25.18 22.64 8.84
N CYS A 17 -24.71 22.34 10.05
CA CYS A 17 -23.27 22.26 10.25
C CYS A 17 -22.85 20.94 9.60
N GLY A 18 -22.71 20.96 8.26
CA GLY A 18 -21.91 19.93 7.60
C GLY A 18 -20.53 20.05 8.21
N GLU A 19 -20.13 19.03 8.98
CA GLU A 19 -18.76 18.90 9.42
C GLU A 19 -17.93 18.89 8.14
N LEU A 20 -17.15 19.95 7.90
CA LEU A 20 -16.17 19.95 6.83
C LEU A 20 -15.30 18.73 7.11
N PRO A 21 -15.30 17.69 6.24
CA PRO A 21 -14.38 16.58 6.43
C PRO A 21 -13.01 17.21 6.55
N SER A 22 -12.35 16.91 7.67
CA SER A 22 -11.13 17.61 8.01
C SER A 22 -10.17 17.39 6.84
N ARG A 23 -9.54 18.45 6.32
CA ARG A 23 -8.66 18.33 5.13
C ARG A 23 -7.61 17.22 5.28
N LEU A 24 -7.31 16.82 6.51
CA LEU A 24 -6.44 15.71 6.84
C LEU A 24 -6.99 14.35 6.39
N ASP A 25 -8.30 14.11 6.51
CA ASP A 25 -8.94 12.84 6.10
C ASP A 25 -8.84 12.62 4.58
N SER A 26 -9.00 13.69 3.78
CA SER A 26 -8.84 13.62 2.32
C SER A 26 -7.39 13.42 1.86
N LEU A 27 -6.41 13.88 2.65
CA LEU A 27 -4.99 13.68 2.33
C LEU A 27 -4.52 12.25 2.64
N ILE A 28 -5.21 11.54 3.55
CA ILE A 28 -4.91 10.14 3.88
C ILE A 28 -5.49 9.18 2.81
N GLU A 29 -6.55 9.59 2.10
CA GLU A 29 -7.10 8.87 0.94
C GLU A 29 -6.23 8.98 -0.32
N GLN A 30 -5.39 10.02 -0.43
CA GLN A 30 -4.49 10.23 -1.59
C GLN A 30 -3.11 9.56 -1.42
N GLN A 31 -2.86 8.84 -0.32
CA GLN A 31 -1.60 8.13 -0.15
C GLN A 31 -1.65 6.79 -0.89
N PRO A 32 -0.61 6.44 -1.67
CA PRO A 32 -0.52 5.12 -2.28
C PRO A 32 -0.55 4.03 -1.21
N ARG A 33 -1.46 3.07 -1.37
CA ARG A 33 -1.57 1.87 -0.55
C ARG A 33 -1.53 0.66 -1.45
N VAL A 34 -0.87 -0.40 -1.01
CA VAL A 34 -0.88 -1.68 -1.71
C VAL A 34 -2.30 -2.25 -1.67
N ILE A 35 -2.86 -2.54 -2.84
CA ILE A 35 -4.21 -3.13 -2.99
C ILE A 35 -4.18 -4.54 -3.58
N LEU A 36 -3.07 -4.93 -4.21
CA LEU A 36 -2.86 -6.26 -4.75
C LEU A 36 -1.37 -6.58 -4.74
N VAL A 37 -1.03 -7.83 -4.42
CA VAL A 37 0.32 -8.39 -4.61
C VAL A 37 0.18 -9.70 -5.37
N ASN A 38 1.10 -9.92 -6.31
CA ASN A 38 1.25 -11.20 -7.00
C ASN A 38 2.75 -11.55 -7.07
N PRO A 39 3.20 -12.73 -6.64
CA PRO A 39 2.41 -13.83 -6.08
C PRO A 39 1.63 -13.44 -4.81
N SER A 40 0.47 -14.06 -4.60
CA SER A 40 -0.31 -13.83 -3.38
C SER A 40 0.40 -14.42 -2.17
N ASP A 41 0.07 -13.93 -0.97
CA ASP A 41 0.64 -14.46 0.26
C ASP A 41 0.42 -15.99 0.38
N GLY A 42 1.45 -16.71 0.81
CA GLY A 42 1.48 -18.17 0.88
C GLY A 42 1.49 -18.93 -0.46
N GLN A 43 1.57 -18.24 -1.60
CA GLN A 43 1.59 -18.89 -2.91
C GLN A 43 2.95 -19.54 -3.21
N VAL A 44 2.94 -20.82 -3.59
CA VAL A 44 4.12 -21.51 -4.13
C VAL A 44 4.28 -21.19 -5.61
N VAL A 45 5.47 -20.78 -6.02
CA VAL A 45 5.77 -20.34 -7.39
C VAL A 45 7.02 -20.99 -7.96
N GLN A 46 7.19 -20.90 -9.27
CA GLN A 46 8.40 -21.35 -9.94
C GLN A 46 9.56 -20.36 -9.69
N PRO A 47 10.83 -20.80 -9.72
CA PRO A 47 12.00 -19.93 -9.50
C PRO A 47 12.14 -18.73 -10.45
N ASN A 48 11.60 -18.81 -11.66
CA ASN A 48 11.63 -17.73 -12.65
C ASN A 48 10.29 -16.98 -12.65
N ILE A 49 10.10 -16.10 -11.66
CA ILE A 49 8.85 -15.38 -11.46
C ILE A 49 9.07 -13.88 -11.38
N LYS A 50 8.06 -13.11 -11.82
CA LYS A 50 7.99 -11.66 -11.58
C LYS A 50 7.16 -11.40 -10.34
N ILE A 51 7.61 -10.49 -9.49
CA ILE A 51 6.84 -10.03 -8.32
C ILE A 51 6.22 -8.68 -8.64
N THR A 52 4.94 -8.51 -8.39
CA THR A 52 4.18 -7.30 -8.71
C THR A 52 3.40 -6.82 -7.49
N ALA A 53 3.36 -5.51 -7.28
CA ALA A 53 2.42 -4.87 -6.37
C ALA A 53 1.66 -3.75 -7.08
N VAL A 54 0.36 -3.69 -6.84
CA VAL A 54 -0.55 -2.65 -7.38
C VAL A 54 -0.94 -1.72 -6.24
N PHE A 55 -0.96 -0.42 -6.52
CA PHE A 55 -1.19 0.66 -5.58
C PHE A 55 -2.51 1.39 -5.89
N SER A 56 -3.16 1.91 -4.83
CA SER A 56 -4.38 2.70 -4.94
C SER A 56 -4.18 4.01 -5.70
N ASP A 57 -3.00 4.63 -5.56
CA ASP A 57 -2.63 5.89 -6.19
C ASP A 57 -1.28 5.81 -6.91
N SER A 58 -1.02 6.77 -7.79
CA SER A 58 0.22 6.82 -8.58
C SER A 58 1.43 7.07 -7.68
N LEU A 59 2.52 6.36 -7.95
CA LEU A 59 3.82 6.53 -7.32
C LEU A 59 4.65 7.59 -8.05
N ASP A 60 5.62 8.17 -7.35
CA ASP A 60 6.71 8.92 -7.97
C ASP A 60 7.71 7.91 -8.58
N PRO A 61 7.98 7.94 -9.89
CA PRO A 61 8.92 7.00 -10.52
C PRO A 61 10.34 7.03 -9.94
N THR A 62 10.76 8.15 -9.34
CA THR A 62 12.09 8.29 -8.75
C THR A 62 12.23 7.60 -7.39
N THR A 63 11.10 7.27 -6.74
CA THR A 63 11.11 6.59 -5.45
C THR A 63 11.09 5.07 -5.59
N VAL A 64 10.80 4.51 -6.77
CA VAL A 64 10.72 3.05 -6.99
C VAL A 64 12.11 2.47 -7.25
N ASN A 65 12.67 1.78 -6.25
CA ASN A 65 13.97 1.14 -6.33
C ASN A 65 14.12 0.04 -5.26
N GLN A 66 15.30 -0.56 -5.16
CA GLN A 66 15.61 -1.65 -4.22
C GLN A 66 15.49 -1.26 -2.74
N SER A 67 15.51 0.04 -2.40
CA SER A 67 15.34 0.49 -1.01
C SER A 67 13.88 0.71 -0.60
N THR A 68 12.96 0.84 -1.57
CA THR A 68 11.52 1.09 -1.31
C THR A 68 10.63 -0.09 -1.69
N PHE A 69 11.09 -0.95 -2.60
CA PHE A 69 10.45 -2.23 -2.92
C PHE A 69 11.45 -3.36 -2.65
N ILE A 70 11.42 -3.88 -1.44
CA ILE A 70 12.37 -4.88 -0.97
C ILE A 70 11.70 -6.25 -1.07
N VAL A 71 12.37 -7.19 -1.73
CA VAL A 71 12.00 -8.61 -1.68
C VAL A 71 13.21 -9.38 -1.20
N GLY A 72 13.03 -10.20 -0.17
CA GLY A 72 14.13 -10.93 0.44
C GLY A 72 13.71 -12.30 0.95
N LYS A 73 14.67 -13.21 0.97
CA LYS A 73 14.50 -14.54 1.54
C LYS A 73 14.48 -14.43 3.06
N ILE A 74 13.47 -15.02 3.68
CA ILE A 74 13.38 -15.13 5.14
C ILE A 74 14.31 -16.25 5.58
N ASN A 75 15.19 -15.97 6.52
CA ASN A 75 16.05 -16.96 7.14
C ASN A 75 15.22 -17.87 8.04
N GLY A 76 15.56 -19.16 8.11
CA GLY A 76 14.77 -20.16 8.86
C GLY A 76 14.68 -19.95 10.38
N GLY A 77 15.19 -18.85 10.92
CA GLY A 77 15.06 -18.44 12.31
C GLY A 77 14.02 -17.34 12.57
N SER A 78 13.45 -16.73 11.53
CA SER A 78 12.46 -15.64 11.61
C SER A 78 11.21 -16.01 10.81
N ASP A 79 10.05 -15.52 11.26
CA ASP A 79 8.79 -15.63 10.51
C ASP A 79 8.50 -14.36 9.67
N ASP A 80 9.26 -13.29 9.90
CA ASP A 80 9.08 -11.99 9.25
C ASP A 80 10.40 -11.48 8.65
N ILE A 81 10.34 -11.05 7.39
CA ILE A 81 11.47 -10.44 6.69
C ILE A 81 11.92 -9.12 7.34
N VAL A 82 11.03 -8.42 8.04
CA VAL A 82 11.36 -7.15 8.72
C VAL A 82 12.37 -7.39 9.85
N GLU A 83 12.25 -8.51 10.56
CA GLU A 83 13.22 -8.88 11.60
C GLU A 83 14.60 -9.12 10.99
N ASP A 84 14.66 -9.88 9.90
CA ASP A 84 15.90 -10.16 9.17
C ASP A 84 16.54 -8.91 8.57
N LEU A 85 15.74 -7.98 8.04
CA LEU A 85 16.23 -6.70 7.53
C LEU A 85 16.80 -5.85 8.66
N SER A 86 16.14 -5.82 9.82
CA SER A 86 16.59 -5.07 11.00
C SER A 86 17.88 -5.63 11.60
N ALA A 87 18.06 -6.96 11.54
CA ALA A 87 19.27 -7.66 11.95
C ALA A 87 20.37 -7.64 10.86
N ASN A 88 20.07 -7.09 9.69
CA ASN A 88 20.93 -7.06 8.51
C ASN A 88 21.40 -8.48 8.09
N SER A 89 20.53 -9.47 8.30
CA SER A 89 20.69 -10.89 7.93
C SER A 89 19.88 -11.29 6.71
N ALA A 90 18.93 -10.45 6.26
CA ALA A 90 18.13 -10.71 5.07
C ALA A 90 19.00 -10.86 3.81
N VAL A 91 18.71 -11.88 3.00
CA VAL A 91 19.23 -11.96 1.63
C VAL A 91 18.21 -11.30 0.70
N THR A 92 18.48 -10.07 0.29
CA THR A 92 17.60 -9.32 -0.63
C THR A 92 17.88 -9.69 -2.08
N LEU A 93 16.84 -9.72 -2.89
CA LEU A 93 16.95 -9.94 -4.32
C LEU A 93 17.43 -8.67 -5.03
N ASN A 94 18.35 -8.85 -5.98
CA ASN A 94 18.65 -7.84 -7.00
C ASN A 94 17.70 -8.05 -8.19
N GLY A 95 17.42 -6.98 -8.92
CA GLY A 95 16.44 -7.04 -10.00
C GLY A 95 16.23 -5.74 -10.72
N LEU A 96 15.48 -5.85 -11.82
CA LEU A 96 14.95 -4.71 -12.54
C LEU A 96 13.59 -4.32 -11.95
N TYR A 97 13.44 -3.04 -11.61
CA TYR A 97 12.23 -2.46 -11.07
C TYR A 97 11.52 -1.66 -12.15
N ASN A 98 10.41 -2.20 -12.65
CA ASN A 98 9.63 -1.56 -13.71
C ASN A 98 8.34 -0.99 -13.12
N LEU A 99 8.14 0.32 -13.32
CA LEU A 99 6.89 0.98 -13.02
C LEU A 99 6.01 1.02 -14.27
N SER A 100 4.74 0.66 -14.14
CA SER A 100 3.77 0.73 -15.25
C SER A 100 3.56 2.15 -15.75
N ASP A 101 3.04 2.32 -16.97
CA ASP A 101 2.78 3.65 -17.57
C ASP A 101 1.79 4.52 -16.77
N ASN A 102 0.91 3.90 -15.98
CA ASN A 102 -0.02 4.59 -15.09
C ASN A 102 0.55 4.85 -13.68
N TRP A 103 1.80 4.46 -13.45
CA TRP A 103 2.54 4.59 -12.19
C TRP A 103 1.88 3.94 -10.97
N LYS A 104 0.97 2.99 -11.17
CA LYS A 104 0.26 2.29 -10.09
C LYS A 104 0.70 0.85 -9.88
N GLN A 105 1.64 0.33 -10.67
CA GLN A 105 2.13 -1.04 -10.51
C GLN A 105 3.64 -1.08 -10.60
N VAL A 106 4.26 -1.62 -9.56
CA VAL A 106 5.69 -1.97 -9.56
C VAL A 106 5.81 -3.45 -9.91
N THR A 107 6.73 -3.77 -10.82
CA THR A 107 7.11 -5.13 -11.18
C THR A 107 8.61 -5.30 -10.95
N LEU A 108 8.97 -6.21 -10.04
CA LEU A 108 10.32 -6.69 -9.85
C LEU A 108 10.55 -7.92 -10.73
N GLU A 109 11.58 -7.83 -11.57
CA GLU A 109 12.14 -8.97 -12.31
C GLU A 109 13.49 -9.32 -11.66
N PRO A 110 13.56 -10.41 -10.86
CA PRO A 110 14.82 -10.84 -10.26
C PRO A 110 15.90 -11.06 -11.32
N GLU A 111 17.13 -10.63 -11.03
CA GLU A 111 18.29 -10.87 -11.91
C GLU A 111 18.62 -12.36 -12.02
N ASP A 112 18.50 -13.07 -10.90
CA ASP A 112 18.79 -14.50 -10.78
C ASP A 112 17.52 -15.30 -10.44
N LEU A 113 17.57 -16.62 -10.69
CA LEU A 113 16.51 -17.54 -10.29
C LEU A 113 16.39 -17.59 -8.76
N LEU A 114 15.15 -17.62 -8.26
CA LEU A 114 14.92 -17.76 -6.83
C LEU A 114 15.40 -19.13 -6.32
N GLU A 115 16.17 -19.12 -5.23
CA GLU A 115 16.42 -20.33 -4.47
C GLU A 115 15.15 -20.80 -3.77
N GLU A 116 15.08 -22.09 -3.44
CA GLU A 116 14.01 -22.62 -2.60
C GLU A 116 14.03 -21.94 -1.23
N GLY A 117 12.85 -21.48 -0.80
CA GLY A 117 12.67 -20.82 0.49
C GLY A 117 11.40 -19.97 0.57
N VAL A 118 11.21 -19.33 1.72
CA VAL A 118 10.14 -18.36 1.95
C VAL A 118 10.69 -16.96 1.68
N TYR A 119 9.91 -16.12 1.03
CA TYR A 119 10.29 -14.74 0.71
C TYR A 119 9.26 -13.77 1.29
N GLY A 120 9.74 -12.65 1.82
CA GLY A 120 8.90 -11.54 2.27
C GLY A 120 9.06 -10.34 1.35
N ILE A 121 8.03 -9.49 1.33
CA ILE A 121 7.99 -8.24 0.57
C ILE A 121 7.80 -7.10 1.57
N VAL A 122 8.69 -6.11 1.54
CA VAL A 122 8.58 -4.87 2.32
C VAL A 122 8.51 -3.70 1.37
N ILE A 123 7.53 -2.83 1.60
CA ILE A 123 7.31 -1.62 0.80
C ILE A 123 7.31 -0.42 1.75
N THR A 124 8.15 0.59 1.47
CA THR A 124 8.36 1.76 2.33
C THR A 124 8.49 3.06 1.56
#